data_AF-A0A529LYD7-F1
#
_entry.id   AF-A0A529LYD7-F1
#
_cell.length_a   1.000
_cell.length_b   1.000
_cell.length_c   1.000
_cell.angle_alpha   90.00
_cell.angle_beta   90.00
_cell.angle_gamma   90.00
#
_symmetry.space_group_name_H-M   'P 1'
#
loop_
_entity.id
_entity.type
_entity.pdbx_description
1 polymer ?
#
loop_
_entity_poly.entity_id
_entity_poly.type
_entity_poly.pdbx_seq_one_letter_code
_entity_poly.pdbx_strand_id
1 'polypeptide(L)'
;LIMISVGYAKNAQGYMAMRFGPLGSEGGERRLNVLISRAKRACEVYASITDEDIDLERGKGKGVFAFKLFLHYARTGRISLAQTTTREMGSIFEEQVANALIERGYQVHAQVGIAGFFIDLAVADPERPGRYLLGIECDGAEYHSSRSARDRDRLRQAVLEDHGWIIHRIWSADWFQRPREQLERTVAAIDAATRELAERAELGNQRSRAAAVQVVTVDRGNVT
;
A
#
# COMPACT_ATOMS: atom_id res chain seq x y z
N LEU A 1 19.69 -5.66 -19.75
CA LEU A 1 19.00 -6.77 -19.05
C LEU A 1 19.64 -6.85 -17.68
N ILE A 2 18.85 -6.94 -16.61
CA ILE A 2 19.33 -7.24 -15.27
C ILE A 2 18.63 -8.51 -14.81
N MET A 3 19.39 -9.42 -14.20
CA MET A 3 18.86 -10.58 -13.52
C MET A 3 19.13 -10.40 -12.03
N ILE A 4 18.07 -10.46 -11.22
CA ILE A 4 18.12 -10.33 -9.77
C ILE A 4 17.84 -11.70 -9.18
N SER A 5 18.80 -12.24 -8.43
CA SER A 5 18.59 -13.45 -7.63
C SER A 5 18.38 -13.06 -6.17
N VAL A 6 17.26 -13.50 -5.60
CA VAL A 6 16.90 -13.28 -4.20
C VAL A 6 17.41 -14.46 -3.37
N GLY A 7 18.48 -14.22 -2.62
CA GLY A 7 19.13 -15.23 -1.76
C GLY A 7 18.48 -15.42 -0.39
N TYR A 8 17.22 -15.01 -0.19
CA TYR A 8 16.50 -15.23 1.06
C TYR A 8 15.58 -16.44 0.92
N ALA A 9 15.55 -17.29 1.94
CA ALA A 9 14.75 -18.51 1.94
C ALA A 9 14.22 -18.83 3.34
N LYS A 10 13.15 -19.63 3.38
CA LYS A 10 12.70 -20.32 4.59
C LYS A 10 13.70 -21.43 4.93
N ASN A 11 13.90 -21.69 6.21
CA ASN A 11 14.64 -22.87 6.66
C ASN A 11 13.79 -24.15 6.49
N ALA A 12 14.36 -25.31 6.85
CA ALA A 12 13.68 -26.60 6.76
C ALA A 12 12.37 -26.67 7.58
N GLN A 13 12.21 -25.82 8.59
CA GLN A 13 11.01 -25.71 9.42
C GLN A 13 10.00 -24.67 8.90
N GLY A 14 10.23 -24.12 7.70
CA GLY A 14 9.37 -23.09 7.11
C GLY A 14 9.55 -21.68 7.71
N TYR A 15 10.51 -21.50 8.61
CA TYR A 15 10.75 -20.24 9.30
C TYR A 15 11.68 -19.33 8.50
N MET A 16 11.32 -18.04 8.42
CA MET A 16 12.12 -16.99 7.83
C MET A 16 12.52 -15.96 8.90
N ALA A 17 13.81 -15.65 9.00
CA ALA A 17 14.36 -14.83 10.08
C ALA A 17 14.05 -13.31 9.97
N MET A 18 13.50 -12.86 8.84
CA MET A 18 13.26 -11.43 8.53
C MET A 18 14.51 -10.53 8.64
N ARG A 19 15.69 -11.10 8.37
CA ARG A 19 16.96 -10.37 8.36
C ARG A 19 17.40 -10.11 6.91
N PHE A 20 17.09 -8.91 6.43
CA PHE A 20 17.40 -8.50 5.05
C PHE A 20 18.77 -7.78 4.91
N GLY A 21 19.60 -7.80 5.96
CA GLY A 21 20.96 -7.25 5.90
C GLY A 21 20.99 -5.77 5.44
N PRO A 22 21.82 -5.40 4.44
CA PRO A 22 21.92 -4.02 3.95
C PRO A 22 20.62 -3.42 3.41
N LEU A 23 19.66 -4.27 3.02
CA LEU A 23 18.33 -3.85 2.57
C LEU A 23 17.45 -3.40 3.74
N GLY A 24 17.61 -4.02 4.92
CA GLY A 24 16.91 -3.61 6.14
C GLY A 24 17.56 -2.43 6.86
N SER A 25 18.73 -1.98 6.40
CA SER A 25 19.45 -0.84 6.97
C SER A 25 18.95 0.48 6.36
N GLU A 26 19.27 1.61 6.99
CA GLU A 26 18.96 2.94 6.43
C GLU A 26 19.51 3.09 5.00
N GLY A 27 18.68 3.65 4.12
CA GLY A 27 18.98 3.81 2.69
C GLY A 27 18.88 2.52 1.87
N GLY A 28 18.42 1.40 2.45
CA GLY A 28 18.19 0.14 1.74
C GLY A 28 17.24 0.28 0.56
N GLU A 29 16.20 1.12 0.70
CA GLU A 29 15.25 1.47 -0.36
C GLU A 29 15.92 2.16 -1.55
N ARG A 30 16.91 3.03 -1.30
CA ARG A 30 17.67 3.69 -2.36
C ARG A 30 18.56 2.70 -3.09
N ARG A 31 19.22 1.78 -2.36
CA ARG A 31 20.04 0.70 -2.97
C ARG A 31 19.19 -0.21 -3.84
N LEU A 32 18.01 -0.58 -3.38
CA LEU A 32 17.04 -1.37 -4.14
C LEU A 32 16.59 -0.64 -5.42
N ASN A 33 16.21 0.64 -5.30
CA ASN A 33 15.83 1.46 -6.45
C ASN A 33 16.95 1.58 -7.47
N VAL A 34 18.20 1.74 -7.02
CA VAL A 34 19.36 1.74 -7.92
C VAL A 34 19.49 0.40 -8.63
N LEU A 35 19.38 -0.73 -7.94
CA LEU A 35 19.45 -2.05 -8.58
C LEU A 35 18.40 -2.20 -9.68
N ILE A 36 17.14 -1.87 -9.38
CA ILE A 36 16.00 -2.05 -10.29
C ILE A 36 16.10 -1.09 -11.49
N SER A 37 16.37 0.19 -11.25
CA SER A 37 16.39 1.23 -12.29
C SER A 37 17.56 1.13 -13.28
N ARG A 38 18.56 0.29 -13.00
CA ARG A 38 19.68 0.03 -13.93
C ARG A 38 19.25 -0.84 -15.11
N ALA A 39 18.09 -1.49 -15.04
CA ALA A 39 17.56 -2.31 -16.11
C ALA A 39 17.10 -1.44 -17.30
N LYS A 40 17.83 -1.50 -18.42
CA LYS A 40 17.49 -0.74 -19.65
C LYS A 40 16.50 -1.41 -20.60
N ARG A 41 16.30 -2.73 -20.47
CA ARG A 41 15.50 -3.53 -21.43
C ARG A 41 14.51 -4.46 -20.72
N ALA A 42 14.98 -5.21 -19.75
CA ALA A 42 14.18 -6.09 -18.92
C ALA A 42 14.88 -6.33 -17.57
N CYS A 43 14.07 -6.67 -16.57
CA CYS A 43 14.47 -7.06 -15.23
C CYS A 43 13.84 -8.42 -14.93
N GLU A 44 14.66 -9.45 -14.76
CA GLU A 44 14.21 -10.80 -14.42
C GLU A 44 14.51 -11.09 -12.95
N VAL A 45 13.52 -11.57 -12.20
CA VAL A 45 13.66 -11.84 -10.76
C VAL A 45 13.52 -13.34 -10.51
N TYR A 46 14.52 -13.90 -9.84
CA TYR A 46 14.57 -15.30 -9.44
C TYR A 46 14.53 -15.35 -7.92
N ALA A 47 13.44 -15.87 -7.35
CA ALA A 47 13.24 -15.91 -5.90
C ALA A 47 12.63 -17.23 -5.45
N SER A 48 13.06 -17.72 -4.30
CA SER A 48 12.47 -18.87 -3.59
C SER A 48 11.43 -18.46 -2.54
N ILE A 49 11.11 -17.17 -2.47
CA ILE A 49 10.11 -16.59 -1.57
C ILE A 49 9.23 -15.63 -2.37
N THR A 50 8.04 -15.36 -1.85
CA THR A 50 7.13 -14.35 -2.40
C THR A 50 7.07 -13.12 -1.50
N ASP A 51 6.35 -12.09 -1.95
CA ASP A 51 6.01 -10.94 -1.10
C ASP A 51 5.27 -11.35 0.17
N GLU A 52 4.42 -12.38 0.10
CA GLU A 52 3.61 -12.88 1.23
C GLU A 52 4.47 -13.45 2.36
N ASP A 53 5.66 -13.96 2.04
CA ASP A 53 6.60 -14.51 3.03
C ASP A 53 7.24 -13.43 3.90
N ILE A 54 7.24 -12.16 3.46
CA ILE A 54 7.88 -11.06 4.19
C ILE A 54 6.91 -10.51 5.24
N ASP A 55 7.24 -10.75 6.50
CA ASP A 55 6.54 -10.19 7.66
C ASP A 55 7.19 -8.86 8.06
N LEU A 56 6.44 -7.78 7.89
CA LEU A 56 6.90 -6.40 8.15
C LEU A 56 6.72 -5.97 9.61
N GLU A 57 5.96 -6.71 10.43
CA GLU A 57 5.94 -6.52 11.88
C GLU A 57 7.28 -6.95 12.49
N ARG A 58 7.84 -8.04 11.94
CA ARG A 58 9.13 -8.61 12.33
C ARG A 58 10.32 -8.00 11.58
N GLY A 59 10.13 -7.64 10.31
CA GLY A 59 11.14 -7.05 9.43
C GLY A 59 10.87 -5.57 9.17
N LYS A 60 11.48 -4.69 9.98
CA LYS A 60 11.24 -3.24 9.91
C LYS A 60 12.20 -2.54 8.94
N GLY A 61 11.76 -1.41 8.39
CA GLY A 61 12.59 -0.49 7.60
C GLY A 61 12.11 -0.28 6.17
N LYS A 62 12.35 0.92 5.62
CA LYS A 62 11.87 1.34 4.29
C LYS A 62 12.34 0.40 3.17
N GLY A 63 13.56 -0.12 3.24
CA GLY A 63 14.08 -1.04 2.24
C GLY A 63 13.42 -2.43 2.28
N VAL A 64 13.04 -2.95 3.46
CA VAL A 64 12.28 -4.22 3.56
C VAL A 64 10.89 -4.06 2.97
N PHE A 65 10.24 -2.94 3.27
CA PHE A 65 8.94 -2.61 2.67
C PHE A 65 9.05 -2.51 1.14
N ALA A 66 10.00 -1.72 0.63
CA ALA A 66 10.19 -1.53 -0.80
C ALA A 66 10.49 -2.86 -1.51
N PHE A 67 11.18 -3.78 -0.83
CA PHE A 67 11.46 -5.12 -1.34
C PHE A 67 10.20 -5.99 -1.42
N LYS A 68 9.36 -5.99 -0.38
CA LYS A 68 8.05 -6.67 -0.42
C LYS A 68 7.19 -6.14 -1.55
N LEU A 69 7.13 -4.82 -1.73
CA LEU A 69 6.40 -4.18 -2.82
C LEU A 69 6.94 -4.58 -4.19
N PHE A 70 8.26 -4.61 -4.34
CA PHE A 70 8.93 -5.02 -5.56
C PHE A 70 8.63 -6.47 -5.94
N LEU A 71 8.70 -7.41 -4.98
CA LEU A 71 8.37 -8.81 -5.23
C LEU A 71 6.90 -8.99 -5.63
N HIS A 72 6.00 -8.23 -5.00
CA HIS A 72 4.59 -8.24 -5.35
C HIS A 72 4.39 -7.77 -6.80
N TYR A 73 4.97 -6.62 -7.16
CA TYR A 73 4.90 -6.10 -8.52
C TYR A 73 5.50 -7.07 -9.55
N ALA A 74 6.65 -7.66 -9.24
CA ALA A 74 7.29 -8.64 -10.10
C ALA A 74 6.43 -9.89 -10.32
N ARG A 75 5.58 -10.25 -9.34
CA ARG A 75 4.69 -11.41 -9.40
C ARG A 75 3.33 -11.11 -10.04
N THR A 76 2.75 -9.94 -9.76
CA THR A 76 1.35 -9.64 -10.12
C THR A 76 1.21 -8.59 -11.21
N GLY A 77 2.29 -7.87 -11.53
CA GLY A 77 2.24 -6.68 -12.39
C GLY A 77 1.55 -5.48 -11.76
N ARG A 78 1.14 -5.56 -10.48
CA ARG A 78 0.45 -4.49 -9.76
C ARG A 78 1.41 -3.87 -8.75
N ILE A 79 1.56 -2.55 -8.79
CA ILE A 79 2.42 -1.81 -7.83
C ILE A 79 1.70 -1.64 -6.48
N SER A 80 0.44 -2.01 -6.39
CA SER A 80 -0.35 -1.89 -5.17
C SER A 80 -0.36 -3.18 -4.39
N LEU A 81 0.16 -3.10 -3.16
CA LEU A 81 0.09 -4.17 -2.17
C LEU A 81 -1.16 -4.03 -1.28
N ALA A 82 -2.15 -3.28 -1.74
CA ALA A 82 -3.44 -3.21 -1.07
C ALA A 82 -4.20 -4.52 -1.31
N GLN A 83 -4.04 -5.47 -0.40
CA GLN A 83 -5.05 -6.49 -0.25
C GLN A 83 -6.32 -5.82 0.25
N THR A 84 -7.41 -5.91 -0.52
CA THR A 84 -8.74 -5.83 0.07
C THR A 84 -8.80 -6.97 1.06
N THR A 85 -8.86 -6.65 2.35
CA THR A 85 -9.07 -7.71 3.33
C THR A 85 -10.55 -8.11 3.25
N THR A 86 -10.87 -9.41 3.40
CA THR A 86 -12.25 -9.89 3.61
C THR A 86 -12.76 -9.54 5.02
N ARG A 87 -12.10 -8.62 5.73
CA ARG A 87 -12.54 -8.16 7.03
C ARG A 87 -13.78 -7.30 6.83
N GLU A 88 -14.80 -7.59 7.61
CA GLU A 88 -15.99 -6.76 7.70
C GLU A 88 -15.61 -5.36 8.18
N MET A 89 -16.37 -4.35 7.77
CA MET A 89 -16.20 -2.99 8.26
C MET A 89 -16.34 -2.98 9.79
N GLY A 90 -15.47 -2.22 10.46
CA GLY A 90 -15.35 -2.25 11.92
C GLY A 90 -16.51 -1.56 12.65
N SER A 91 -17.38 -0.85 11.92
CA SER A 91 -18.48 -0.07 12.48
C SER A 91 -19.58 0.23 11.46
N ILE A 92 -20.82 0.33 11.93
CA ILE A 92 -21.98 0.84 11.15
C ILE A 92 -21.67 2.21 10.54
N PHE A 93 -20.86 3.04 11.21
CA PHE A 93 -20.42 4.32 10.68
C PHE A 93 -19.58 4.16 9.40
N GLU A 94 -18.62 3.23 9.39
CA GLU A 94 -17.82 2.93 8.19
C GLU A 94 -18.72 2.44 7.04
N GLU A 95 -19.70 1.59 7.34
CA GLU A 95 -20.67 1.11 6.34
C GLU A 95 -21.48 2.25 5.72
N GLN A 96 -21.94 3.20 6.55
CA GLN A 96 -22.69 4.35 6.05
C GLN A 96 -21.84 5.24 5.15
N VAL A 97 -20.59 5.48 5.51
CA VAL A 97 -19.65 6.25 4.67
C VAL A 97 -19.39 5.53 3.36
N ALA A 98 -19.10 4.23 3.42
CA ALA A 98 -18.84 3.41 2.23
C ALA A 98 -20.05 3.39 1.28
N ASN A 99 -21.24 3.12 1.80
CA ASN A 99 -22.47 3.08 1.01
C ASN A 99 -22.77 4.44 0.37
N ALA A 100 -22.62 5.54 1.12
CA ALA A 100 -22.84 6.88 0.57
C ALA A 100 -21.89 7.23 -0.58
N LEU A 101 -20.64 6.75 -0.54
CA LEU A 101 -19.67 6.91 -1.63
C LEU A 101 -19.98 5.97 -2.80
N ILE A 102 -20.41 4.74 -2.54
CA ILE A 102 -20.83 3.78 -3.58
C ILE A 102 -22.06 4.32 -4.34
N GLU A 103 -23.03 4.90 -3.65
CA GLU A 103 -24.20 5.55 -4.25
C GLU A 103 -23.82 6.74 -5.14
N ARG A 104 -22.68 7.39 -4.87
CA ARG A 104 -22.08 8.43 -5.71
C ARG A 104 -21.28 7.89 -6.90
N GLY A 105 -21.18 6.56 -7.03
CA GLY A 105 -20.48 5.88 -8.13
C GLY A 105 -19.01 5.59 -7.88
N TYR A 106 -18.51 5.78 -6.64
CA TYR A 106 -17.13 5.43 -6.31
C TYR A 106 -16.98 3.95 -5.99
N GLN A 107 -15.86 3.36 -6.41
CA GLN A 107 -15.46 2.04 -5.96
C GLN A 107 -14.69 2.17 -4.65
N VAL A 108 -15.25 1.65 -3.56
CA VAL A 108 -14.68 1.73 -2.21
C VAL A 108 -14.29 0.34 -1.73
N HIS A 109 -13.09 0.20 -1.18
CA HIS A 109 -12.61 -1.03 -0.55
C HIS A 109 -12.35 -0.77 0.93
N ALA A 110 -12.84 -1.65 1.79
CA ALA A 110 -12.60 -1.56 3.22
C ALA A 110 -11.26 -2.17 3.63
N GLN A 111 -10.73 -1.71 4.76
CA GLN A 111 -9.61 -2.29 5.48
C GLN A 111 -8.41 -2.55 4.55
N VAL A 112 -8.04 -1.52 3.80
CA VAL A 112 -6.98 -1.53 2.80
C VAL A 112 -5.67 -1.13 3.47
N GLY A 113 -4.66 -1.99 3.39
CA GLY A 113 -3.43 -1.74 4.12
C GLY A 113 -2.30 -2.67 3.76
N ILE A 114 -1.16 -2.41 4.39
CA ILE A 114 0.04 -3.22 4.25
C ILE A 114 0.60 -3.40 5.66
N ALA A 115 0.94 -4.64 6.02
CA ALA A 115 1.78 -4.92 7.18
C ALA A 115 1.25 -4.39 8.52
N GLY A 116 0.03 -4.77 8.88
CA GLY A 116 -0.55 -4.38 10.17
C GLY A 116 -1.07 -2.93 10.21
N PHE A 117 -0.72 -2.09 9.23
CA PHE A 117 -1.26 -0.76 9.07
C PHE A 117 -2.36 -0.77 8.01
N PHE A 118 -3.58 -0.49 8.45
CA PHE A 118 -4.77 -0.48 7.61
C PHE A 118 -5.37 0.93 7.58
N ILE A 119 -5.99 1.23 6.45
CA ILE A 119 -6.90 2.34 6.24
C ILE A 119 -8.31 1.77 6.23
N ASP A 120 -9.22 2.43 6.93
CA ASP A 120 -10.58 1.93 7.15
C ASP A 120 -11.33 1.77 5.83
N LEU A 121 -11.27 2.78 4.96
CA LEU A 121 -11.83 2.74 3.60
C LEU A 121 -10.84 3.34 2.59
N ALA A 122 -10.81 2.82 1.37
CA ALA A 122 -10.00 3.39 0.30
C ALA A 122 -10.80 3.50 -1.00
N VAL A 123 -10.68 4.65 -1.66
CA VAL A 123 -11.34 4.96 -2.93
C VAL A 123 -10.42 4.53 -4.07
N ALA A 124 -10.86 3.59 -4.90
CA ALA A 124 -10.08 3.08 -6.01
C ALA A 124 -9.98 4.11 -7.15
N ASP A 125 -8.85 4.09 -7.86
CA ASP A 125 -8.63 4.88 -9.07
C ASP A 125 -9.27 4.16 -10.28
N PRO A 126 -10.34 4.71 -10.89
CA PRO A 126 -11.04 4.05 -11.99
C PRO A 126 -10.19 4.01 -13.26
N GLU A 127 -9.26 4.96 -13.44
CA GLU A 127 -8.37 4.99 -14.61
C GLU A 127 -7.20 4.03 -14.46
N ARG A 128 -6.86 3.64 -13.23
CA ARG A 128 -5.68 2.81 -12.91
C ARG A 128 -6.02 1.69 -11.94
N PRO A 129 -6.54 0.55 -12.45
CA PRO A 129 -6.90 -0.59 -11.63
C PRO A 129 -5.79 -1.02 -10.66
N GLY A 130 -6.14 -1.15 -9.39
CA GLY A 130 -5.23 -1.50 -8.30
C GLY A 130 -4.64 -0.31 -7.57
N ARG A 131 -4.69 0.92 -8.10
CA ARG A 131 -4.30 2.13 -7.38
C ARG A 131 -5.50 2.69 -6.59
N TYR A 132 -5.20 3.43 -5.54
CA TYR A 132 -6.19 4.18 -4.77
C TYR A 132 -5.92 5.69 -4.88
N LEU A 133 -7.01 6.44 -4.96
CA LEU A 133 -7.00 7.90 -5.00
C LEU A 133 -6.85 8.48 -3.60
N LEU A 134 -7.63 7.93 -2.66
CA LEU A 134 -7.76 8.48 -1.31
C LEU A 134 -7.94 7.33 -0.31
N GLY A 135 -7.22 7.42 0.81
CA GLY A 135 -7.50 6.65 2.00
C GLY A 135 -8.38 7.46 2.96
N ILE A 136 -9.39 6.82 3.54
CA ILE A 136 -10.33 7.42 4.47
C ILE A 136 -10.16 6.74 5.83
N GLU A 137 -9.91 7.55 6.85
CA GLU A 137 -9.87 7.12 8.24
C GLU A 137 -11.17 7.52 8.93
N CYS A 138 -11.81 6.53 9.52
CA CYS A 138 -13.02 6.64 10.32
C CYS A 138 -12.60 6.49 11.79
N ASP A 139 -12.99 7.41 12.65
CA ASP A 139 -12.91 7.20 14.10
C ASP A 139 -13.94 6.15 14.54
N GLY A 140 -13.56 4.87 14.44
CA GLY A 140 -14.26 3.80 15.13
C GLY A 140 -14.25 4.04 16.65
N ALA A 141 -15.37 3.76 17.33
CA ALA A 141 -15.65 4.08 18.73
C ALA A 141 -14.78 3.37 19.80
N GLU A 142 -13.51 3.02 19.52
CA GLU A 142 -12.63 2.28 20.43
C GLU A 142 -11.24 2.90 20.64
N TYR A 143 -11.08 4.22 20.63
CA TYR A 143 -9.79 4.84 20.98
C TYR A 143 -9.88 5.86 22.11
N HIS A 144 -9.97 5.32 23.33
CA HIS A 144 -9.52 6.03 24.53
C HIS A 144 -8.23 5.41 25.11
N SER A 145 -7.17 6.23 24.99
CA SER A 145 -6.11 6.50 25.97
C SER A 145 -5.11 5.39 26.33
N SER A 146 -3.96 5.42 25.64
CA SER A 146 -2.66 5.21 26.27
C SER A 146 -1.58 6.07 25.60
N ARG A 147 -0.48 6.39 26.30
CA ARG A 147 0.68 7.08 25.71
C ARG A 147 1.26 6.31 24.51
N SER A 148 1.20 4.97 24.53
CA SER A 148 1.67 4.13 23.42
C SER A 148 0.73 4.14 22.22
N ALA A 149 -0.56 4.48 22.40
CA ALA A 149 -1.50 4.61 21.29
C ALA A 149 -1.17 5.83 20.41
N ARG A 150 -0.75 6.96 21.01
CA ARG A 150 -0.40 8.18 20.27
C ARG A 150 0.85 8.02 19.40
N ASP A 151 1.89 7.38 19.94
CA ASP A 151 3.13 7.16 19.19
C ASP A 151 2.91 6.14 18.06
N ARG A 152 2.06 5.13 18.28
CA ARG A 152 1.63 4.19 17.24
C ARG A 152 0.78 4.86 16.16
N ASP A 153 -0.13 5.75 16.52
CA ASP A 153 -1.01 6.41 15.55
C ASP A 153 -0.23 7.42 14.70
N ARG A 154 0.71 8.16 15.31
CA ARG A 154 1.67 9.00 14.56
C ARG A 154 2.56 8.18 13.64
N LEU A 155 3.07 7.04 14.11
CA LEU A 155 3.87 6.14 13.28
C LEU A 155 3.05 5.57 12.14
N ARG A 156 1.80 5.16 12.39
CA ARG A 156 0.85 4.65 11.39
C ARG A 156 0.59 5.69 10.31
N GLN A 157 0.23 6.91 10.69
CA GLN A 157 -0.02 8.00 9.76
C GLN A 157 1.24 8.30 8.94
N ALA A 158 2.40 8.45 9.61
CA ALA A 158 3.67 8.72 8.93
C ALA A 158 4.06 7.59 7.97
N VAL A 159 3.80 6.33 8.32
CA VAL A 159 4.02 5.18 7.44
C VAL A 159 3.09 5.27 6.24
N LEU A 160 1.78 5.45 6.42
CA LEU A 160 0.83 5.49 5.31
C LEU A 160 1.15 6.66 4.35
N GLU A 161 1.42 7.86 4.87
CA GLU A 161 1.78 9.04 4.07
C GLU A 161 3.13 8.87 3.34
N ASP A 162 4.16 8.30 3.98
CA ASP A 162 5.47 8.00 3.34
C ASP A 162 5.33 6.98 2.19
N HIS A 163 4.28 6.16 2.23
CA HIS A 163 3.92 5.23 1.15
C HIS A 163 2.96 5.82 0.11
N GLY A 164 2.77 7.15 0.15
CA GLY A 164 2.09 7.91 -0.90
C GLY A 164 0.57 7.95 -0.75
N TRP A 165 0.02 7.51 0.39
CA TRP A 165 -1.39 7.70 0.68
C TRP A 165 -1.71 9.18 0.89
N ILE A 166 -2.80 9.63 0.24
CA ILE A 166 -3.48 10.86 0.61
C ILE A 166 -4.59 10.46 1.55
N ILE A 167 -4.55 10.95 2.78
CA ILE A 167 -5.46 10.52 3.85
C ILE A 167 -6.49 11.62 4.12
N HIS A 168 -7.76 11.23 4.16
CA HIS A 168 -8.87 12.05 4.59
C HIS A 168 -9.49 11.45 5.85
N ARG A 169 -9.80 12.26 6.86
CA ARG A 169 -10.39 11.78 8.11
C ARG A 169 -11.83 12.25 8.22
N ILE A 170 -12.72 11.32 8.58
CA ILE A 170 -14.13 11.59 8.87
C ILE A 170 -14.38 11.23 10.33
N TRP A 171 -14.95 12.18 11.08
CA TRP A 171 -15.34 11.96 12.47
C TRP A 171 -16.81 11.49 12.54
N SER A 172 -17.08 10.47 13.32
CA SER A 172 -18.34 9.77 13.50
C SER A 172 -19.39 10.71 14.08
N ALA A 173 -18.98 11.57 15.02
CA ALA A 173 -19.81 12.63 15.58
C ALA A 173 -20.23 13.67 14.53
N ASP A 174 -19.31 14.07 13.66
CA ASP A 174 -19.59 15.01 12.57
C ASP A 174 -20.47 14.39 11.49
N TRP A 175 -20.21 13.13 11.15
CA TRP A 175 -21.01 12.37 10.20
C TRP A 175 -22.43 12.20 10.69
N PHE A 176 -22.62 11.84 11.97
CA PHE A 176 -23.95 11.67 12.54
C PHE A 176 -24.77 12.96 12.51
N GLN A 177 -24.15 14.11 12.81
CA GLN A 177 -24.84 15.39 12.82
C GLN A 177 -25.07 15.94 11.41
N ARG A 178 -24.10 15.78 10.51
CA ARG A 178 -24.03 16.48 9.21
C ARG A 178 -23.55 15.55 8.09
N PRO A 179 -24.25 14.43 7.83
CA PRO A 179 -23.75 13.39 6.92
C PRO A 179 -23.58 13.90 5.48
N ARG A 180 -24.53 14.73 5.01
CA ARG A 180 -24.44 15.34 3.67
C ARG A 180 -23.24 16.28 3.54
N GLU A 181 -22.98 17.11 4.54
CA GLU A 181 -21.83 18.03 4.52
C GLU A 181 -20.51 17.25 4.52
N GLN A 182 -20.39 16.23 5.37
CA GLN A 182 -19.18 15.40 5.43
C GLN A 182 -18.97 14.60 4.15
N LEU A 183 -20.04 14.10 3.53
CA LEU A 183 -19.97 13.43 2.23
C LEU A 183 -19.45 14.39 1.14
N GLU A 184 -19.99 15.60 1.04
CA GLU A 184 -19.50 16.60 0.07
C GLU A 184 -18.03 16.97 0.30
N ARG A 185 -17.60 17.10 1.56
CA ARG A 185 -16.19 17.33 1.92
C ARG A 185 -15.30 16.17 1.50
N THR A 186 -15.79 14.94 1.66
CA THR A 186 -15.07 13.72 1.24
C THR A 186 -14.94 13.68 -0.28
N VAL A 187 -16.01 13.99 -1.01
CA VAL A 187 -15.98 14.08 -2.49
C VAL A 187 -14.98 15.14 -2.96
N ALA A 188 -15.00 16.33 -2.36
CA ALA A 188 -14.03 17.37 -2.68
C ALA A 188 -12.58 16.93 -2.39
N ALA A 189 -12.36 16.12 -1.35
CA ALA A 189 -11.06 15.53 -1.05
C ALA A 189 -10.63 14.48 -2.09
N ILE A 190 -11.56 13.66 -2.60
CA ILE A 190 -11.29 12.72 -3.70
C ILE A 190 -10.87 13.48 -4.96
N ASP A 191 -11.58 14.55 -5.31
CA ASP A 191 -11.25 15.37 -6.49
C ASP A 191 -9.88 16.04 -6.34
N ALA A 192 -9.57 16.56 -5.15
CA ALA A 192 -8.26 17.14 -4.85
C ALA A 192 -7.15 16.09 -4.94
N ALA A 193 -7.36 14.91 -4.36
CA ALA A 193 -6.42 13.80 -4.41
C ALA A 193 -6.17 13.33 -5.84
N THR A 194 -7.23 13.27 -6.67
CA THR A 194 -7.12 12.91 -8.09
C THR A 194 -6.23 13.88 -8.85
N ARG A 195 -6.42 15.20 -8.66
CA ARG A 195 -5.58 16.24 -9.28
C ARG A 195 -4.12 16.13 -8.82
N GLU A 196 -3.90 16.02 -7.51
CA GLU A 196 -2.54 15.89 -6.95
C GLU A 196 -1.84 14.63 -7.49
N LEU A 197 -2.54 13.51 -7.59
CA LEU A 197 -2.02 12.26 -8.12
C LEU A 197 -1.73 12.32 -9.63
N ALA A 198 -2.45 13.15 -10.38
CA ALA A 198 -2.16 13.44 -11.78
C ALA A 198 -0.89 14.30 -11.91
N GLU A 199 -0.77 15.37 -11.12
CA GLU A 199 0.43 16.24 -11.09
C GLU A 199 1.69 15.47 -10.68
N ARG A 200 1.61 14.64 -9.63
CA ARG A 200 2.71 13.74 -9.21
C ARG A 200 3.12 12.79 -10.33
N ALA A 201 2.14 12.26 -11.07
CA ALA A 201 2.41 11.38 -12.20
C ALA A 201 3.07 12.13 -13.36
N GLU A 202 2.65 13.36 -13.67
CA GLU A 202 3.22 14.18 -14.73
C GLU A 202 4.68 14.58 -14.42
N LEU A 203 4.96 15.01 -13.20
CA LEU A 203 6.32 15.27 -12.71
C LEU A 203 7.21 14.03 -12.76
N GLY A 204 6.64 12.86 -12.43
CA GLY A 204 7.31 11.57 -12.58
C GLY A 204 7.61 11.23 -14.05
N ASN A 205 6.62 11.39 -14.93
CA ASN A 205 6.72 11.04 -16.34
C ASN A 205 7.68 11.96 -17.12
N GLN A 206 7.78 13.24 -16.74
CA GLN A 206 8.78 14.17 -17.26
C GLN A 206 10.21 13.76 -16.86
N ARG A 207 10.39 13.09 -15.70
CA ARG A 207 11.67 12.53 -15.24
C ARG A 207 11.97 11.14 -15.83
N SER A 208 10.97 10.36 -16.19
CA SER A 208 11.12 8.99 -16.68
C SER A 208 10.29 8.74 -17.94
N ARG A 209 10.82 9.12 -19.10
CA ARG A 209 10.45 8.49 -20.38
C ARG A 209 10.95 7.04 -20.36
N ALA A 210 10.19 6.14 -19.73
CA ALA A 210 10.43 4.70 -19.78
C ALA A 210 9.27 4.00 -20.53
N ALA A 211 9.62 2.98 -21.31
CA ALA A 211 8.66 2.19 -22.09
C ALA A 211 7.67 1.44 -21.19
N ALA A 212 6.50 1.09 -21.73
CA ALA A 212 5.51 0.28 -21.04
C ALA A 212 6.13 -1.06 -20.58
N VAL A 213 6.02 -1.36 -19.27
CA VAL A 213 6.59 -2.57 -18.66
C VAL A 213 5.58 -3.72 -18.77
N GLN A 214 5.98 -4.82 -19.40
CA GLN A 214 5.25 -6.09 -19.35
C GLN A 214 5.83 -6.96 -18.24
N VAL A 215 4.97 -7.50 -17.37
CA VAL A 215 5.35 -8.42 -16.29
C VAL A 215 4.87 -9.82 -16.63
N VAL A 216 5.78 -10.78 -16.61
CA VAL A 216 5.51 -12.21 -16.88
C VAL A 216 6.02 -13.02 -15.70
N THR A 217 5.13 -13.79 -15.07
CA THR A 217 5.42 -14.59 -13.88
C THR A 217 5.35 -16.08 -14.22
N VAL A 218 6.35 -16.84 -13.79
CA VAL A 218 6.40 -18.30 -13.94
C VAL A 218 6.62 -18.92 -12.58
N ASP A 219 5.60 -19.61 -12.05
CA ASP A 219 5.74 -20.46 -10.87
C ASP A 219 6.22 -21.84 -11.30
N ARG A 220 7.31 -22.31 -10.70
CA ARG A 220 7.94 -23.60 -11.01
C ARG A 220 7.62 -24.70 -9.99
N GLY A 221 6.77 -24.41 -8.98
CA GLY A 221 6.42 -25.36 -7.93
C GLY A 221 7.61 -25.79 -7.06
N ASN A 222 7.41 -26.78 -6.20
CA ASN A 222 8.48 -27.36 -5.40
C ASN A 222 9.41 -28.17 -6.30
N VAL A 223 10.65 -27.70 -6.44
CA VAL A 223 11.72 -28.47 -7.06
C VAL A 223 12.18 -29.50 -6.02
N THR A 224 11.77 -30.76 -6.22
CA THR A 224 12.23 -31.94 -5.46
C THR A 224 13.71 -32.21 -5.69
#